data_AF-A0A1C3WXR6-F1
#
_entry.id   AF-A0A1C3WXR6-F1
#
_cell.length_a   1.000
_cell.length_b   1.000
_cell.length_c   1.000
_cell.angle_alpha   90.00
_cell.angle_beta   90.00
_cell.angle_gamma   90.00
#
_symmetry.space_group_name_H-M   'P 1'
#
loop_
_entity.id
_entity.type
_entity.pdbx_description
1 polymer ?
#
loop_
_entity_poly.entity_id
_entity_poly.type
_entity_poly.pdbx_seq_one_letter_code
_entity_poly.pdbx_strand_id
1 'polypeptide(L)' 'MSDETRTATHPFPPTYFEHYCEHPGCNEWGLLGYEPVKGQQSFWCWPHFPDEEWKAERRKYTDALNARQAG' A
#
# COMPACT_ATOMS: atom_id res chain seq x y z
N MET A 1 3.14 6.02 33.65
CA MET A 1 4.17 5.32 32.85
C MET A 1 4.31 6.08 31.54
N SER A 2 5.23 7.04 31.50
CA SER A 2 5.57 7.80 30.28
C SER A 2 6.96 7.33 29.87
N ASP A 3 7.06 6.56 28.79
CA ASP A 3 8.35 6.17 28.21
C ASP A 3 8.91 7.39 27.49
N GLU A 4 9.58 8.27 28.25
CA GLU A 4 10.17 9.53 27.77
C GLU A 4 11.62 9.37 27.30
N THR A 5 12.11 8.13 27.12
CA THR A 5 13.56 7.87 26.94
C THR A 5 13.95 6.92 25.81
N ARG A 6 13.01 6.38 25.02
CA ARG A 6 13.37 5.71 23.77
C ARG A 6 13.38 6.69 22.60
N THR A 7 14.45 7.47 22.48
CA THR A 7 14.82 8.00 21.16
C THR A 7 15.18 6.80 20.30
N ALA A 8 14.35 6.47 19.31
CA ALA A 8 14.68 5.46 18.33
C ALA A 8 15.89 5.96 17.53
N THR A 9 17.10 5.51 17.92
CA THR A 9 18.33 5.76 17.19
C THR A 9 18.30 4.94 15.90
N HIS A 10 17.49 5.36 14.94
CA HIS A 10 17.49 4.75 13.63
C HIS A 10 18.81 5.12 12.95
N PRO A 11 19.62 4.13 12.51
CA PRO A 11 20.89 4.39 11.83
C PRO A 11 20.73 5.16 10.51
N PHE A 12 19.49 5.24 10.00
CA PHE A 12 19.10 6.06 8.87
C PHE A 12 18.00 7.05 9.29
N PRO A 13 18.00 8.28 8.75
CA PRO A 13 16.88 9.19 8.95
C PRO A 13 15.59 8.53 8.45
N PRO A 14 14.47 8.62 9.17
CA PRO A 14 13.20 8.09 8.68
C PRO A 14 12.84 8.81 7.38
N THR A 15 12.90 8.09 6.27
CA THR A 15 12.41 8.57 4.98
C THR A 15 10.89 8.50 5.01
N TYR A 16 10.25 9.62 5.35
CA TYR A 16 8.82 9.78 5.16
C TYR A 16 8.58 9.96 3.67
N PHE A 17 7.84 9.03 3.07
CA PHE A 17 7.34 9.19 1.71
C PHE A 17 5.94 9.81 1.82
N GLU A 18 5.77 10.99 1.22
CA GLU A 18 4.45 11.60 1.10
C GLU A 18 3.66 10.83 0.05
N HIS A 19 2.56 10.21 0.48
CA HIS A 19 1.73 9.37 -0.37
C HIS A 19 0.42 10.09 -0.68
N TYR A 20 0.34 10.66 -1.88
CA TYR A 20 -0.87 11.27 -2.43
C TYR A 20 -1.70 10.24 -3.19
N CYS A 21 -2.99 10.55 -3.38
CA CYS A 21 -3.87 9.76 -4.22
C CYS A 21 -3.35 9.72 -5.66
N GLU A 22 -3.29 8.52 -6.24
CA GLU A 22 -2.82 8.26 -7.60
C GLU A 22 -3.84 8.71 -8.68
N HIS A 23 -5.08 9.04 -8.28
CA HIS A 23 -6.10 9.52 -9.20
C HIS A 23 -5.71 10.87 -9.84
N PRO A 24 -5.78 11.00 -11.18
CA PRO A 24 -5.39 12.23 -11.86
C PRO A 24 -6.24 13.41 -11.37
N GLY A 25 -5.57 14.48 -10.93
CA GLY A 25 -6.23 15.68 -10.42
C GLY A 25 -6.72 15.58 -8.97
N CYS A 26 -6.47 14.47 -8.27
CA CYS A 26 -6.68 14.37 -6.84
C CYS A 26 -5.42 14.81 -6.09
N ASN A 27 -5.56 15.69 -5.10
CA ASN A 27 -4.47 16.16 -4.23
C ASN A 27 -4.70 15.75 -2.77
N GLU A 28 -5.55 14.76 -2.56
CA GLU A 28 -5.82 14.21 -1.23
C GLU A 28 -4.76 13.20 -0.83
N TRP A 29 -4.57 13.05 0.48
CA TRP A 29 -3.67 12.04 1.03
C TRP A 29 -4.20 10.63 0.73
N GLY A 30 -3.31 9.79 0.20
CA GLY A 30 -3.59 8.38 -0.05
C GLY A 30 -3.52 7.59 1.25
N LEU A 31 -4.61 7.61 2.03
CA LEU A 31 -4.73 6.89 3.30
C LEU A 31 -4.71 5.36 3.12
N LEU A 32 -4.99 4.88 1.91
CA LEU A 32 -5.08 3.47 1.56
C LEU A 32 -3.86 3.09 0.72
N GLY A 33 -2.89 2.43 1.35
CA GLY A 33 -1.79 1.77 0.65
C GLY A 33 -2.28 0.47 0.03
N TYR A 34 -2.23 0.40 -1.29
CA TYR A 34 -2.62 -0.74 -2.11
C TYR A 34 -1.39 -1.40 -2.72
N GLU A 35 -1.31 -2.73 -2.59
CA GLU A 35 -0.27 -3.54 -3.25
C GLU A 35 -0.92 -4.65 -4.08
N PRO A 36 -1.27 -4.40 -5.37
CA PRO A 36 -1.88 -5.41 -6.26
C PRO A 36 -0.95 -6.59 -6.48
N VAL A 37 0.32 -6.27 -6.67
CA VAL A 37 1.41 -7.20 -6.93
C VAL A 37 2.52 -6.87 -5.96
N LYS A 38 3.21 -7.89 -5.46
CA LYS A 38 4.36 -7.72 -4.56
C LYS A 38 5.36 -6.75 -5.19
N GLY A 39 5.61 -5.62 -4.53
CA GLY A 39 6.52 -4.56 -4.93
C GLY A 39 5.87 -3.36 -5.63
N GLN A 40 4.57 -3.38 -5.93
CA GLN A 40 3.86 -2.24 -6.51
C GLN A 40 3.04 -1.56 -5.42
N GLN A 41 3.48 -0.39 -4.95
CA GLN A 41 2.72 0.39 -3.97
C GLN A 41 1.96 1.51 -4.68
N SER A 42 0.65 1.43 -4.63
CA SER A 42 -0.29 2.43 -5.12
C SER A 42 -1.03 3.06 -3.94
N PHE A 43 -1.31 4.35 -3.98
CA PHE A 43 -1.94 5.06 -2.86
C PHE A 43 -3.21 5.76 -3.32
N TRP A 44 -4.30 5.56 -2.60
CA TRP A 44 -5.61 6.07 -3.00
C TRP A 44 -6.31 6.74 -1.82
N CYS A 45 -7.06 7.81 -2.10
CA CYS A 45 -7.99 8.36 -1.12
C CYS A 45 -9.31 7.56 -1.12
N TRP A 46 -10.10 7.70 -0.06
CA TRP A 46 -11.34 6.95 0.12
C TRP A 46 -12.32 7.03 -1.06
N PRO A 47 -12.55 8.21 -1.69
CA PRO A 47 -13.48 8.33 -2.83
C PRO A 47 -12.99 7.66 -4.10
N HIS A 48 -11.67 7.57 -4.30
CA HIS A 48 -11.07 7.08 -5.53
C HIS A 48 -10.53 5.66 -5.40
N PHE A 49 -10.77 4.99 -4.26
CA PHE A 49 -10.29 3.63 -4.05
C PHE A 49 -10.99 2.65 -5.00
N PRO A 50 -10.26 1.93 -5.86
CA PRO A 50 -10.85 1.02 -6.84
C PRO A 50 -11.17 -0.35 -6.19
N ASP A 51 -12.17 -0.39 -5.30
CA ASP A 51 -12.48 -1.56 -4.44
C ASP A 51 -12.82 -2.85 -5.22
N GLU A 52 -13.61 -2.75 -6.28
CA GLU A 52 -14.02 -3.91 -7.08
C GLU A 52 -12.89 -4.41 -8.01
N GLU A 53 -12.17 -3.49 -8.64
CA GLU A 53 -11.01 -3.83 -9.46
C GLU A 53 -9.90 -4.44 -8.59
N TRP A 54 -9.70 -3.90 -7.39
CA TRP A 54 -8.78 -4.44 -6.37
C TRP A 54 -9.07 -5.91 -6.06
N LYS A 55 -10.32 -6.23 -5.71
CA LYS A 55 -10.72 -7.61 -5.38
C LYS A 55 -10.48 -8.54 -6.57
N ALA A 56 -10.77 -8.08 -7.78
CA ALA A 56 -10.59 -8.85 -9.00
C ALA A 56 -9.10 -9.13 -9.30
N GLU A 57 -8.23 -8.13 -9.20
CA GLU A 57 -6.79 -8.28 -9.43
C GLU A 57 -6.14 -9.20 -8.40
N ARG A 58 -6.48 -9.02 -7.11
CA ARG A 58 -5.98 -9.88 -6.04
C ARG A 58 -6.37 -11.34 -6.25
N ARG A 59 -7.61 -11.60 -6.68
CA ARG A 59 -8.07 -12.96 -6.99
C ARG A 59 -7.27 -13.58 -8.14
N LYS A 60 -7.06 -12.83 -9.23
CA LYS A 60 -6.22 -13.30 -10.37
C LYS A 60 -4.80 -13.64 -9.92
N TYR A 61 -4.19 -12.80 -9.09
CA TYR A 61 -2.85 -13.04 -8.56
C TYR A 61 -2.81 -14.31 -7.69
N THR A 62 -3.78 -14.49 -6.79
CA THR A 62 -3.88 -15.70 -5.96
C THR A 62 -4.11 -16.96 -6.82
N ASP A 63 -5.01 -16.91 -7.80
CA ASP A 63 -5.27 -18.02 -8.72
C ASP A 63 -4.00 -18.41 -9.50
N ALA A 64 -3.24 -17.40 -9.98
CA ALA A 64 -1.97 -17.62 -10.68
C ALA A 64 -0.88 -18.20 -9.78
N LEU A 65 -0.80 -17.79 -8.51
CA LEU A 65 0.12 -18.39 -7.54
C LEU A 65 -0.23 -19.84 -7.25
N ASN A 66 -1.51 -20.15 -7.05
CA ASN A 66 -1.97 -21.51 -6.78
C ASN A 66 -1.70 -22.45 -7.97
N ALA A 67 -1.95 -21.99 -9.19
CA ALA A 67 -1.68 -22.77 -10.41
C ALA A 67 -0.19 -23.13 -10.56
N ARG A 68 0.72 -22.24 -10.14
CA ARG A 68 2.17 -22.49 -10.14
C ARG A 68 2.64 -23.49 -9.08
N GLN A 69 1.89 -23.66 -8.00
CA GLN A 69 2.21 -24.60 -6.92
C GLN A 69 1.62 -25.99 -7.15
N ALA A 70 0.64 -26.11 -8.05
CA ALA A 70 -0.06 -27.35 -8.35
C ALA A 70 0.56 -28.19 -9.48
N GLY A 71 1.62 -27.70 -10.13
CA GLY A 71 2.41 -28.41 -11.15
C GLY A 71 3.81 -28.70 -10.65
#